data_AF-A0A8H7GJZ1-F1
#
_entry.id   AF-A0A8H7GJZ1-F1
#
_cell.length_a   1.000
_cell.length_b   1.000
_cell.length_c   1.000
_cell.angle_alpha   90.00
_cell.angle_beta   90.00
_cell.angle_gamma   90.00
#
_symmetry.space_group_name_H-M   'P 1'
#
loop_
_entity.id
_entity.type
_entity.pdbx_description
1 polymer ?
#
loop_
_entity_poly.entity_id
_entity_poly.type
_entity_poly.pdbx_seq_one_letter_code
_entity_poly.pdbx_strand_id
1 'polypeptide(L)'
;MVFKSNTQFIFHDSRGFECGSVDETEMVREFLKSRGEARELAGQLHAVWYCLPTDTDRPILAADKTFFNECGIGKAPVIVIFTKFDGLITTSFGELFDQGRNSQPKISIKDARKNAKVQAPARAEIKLGSLFKEPLQNSKYPPAGFVHLGR
;
A
#
# COMPACT_ATOMS: atom_id res chain seq x y z
N MET A 1 -3.32 20.38 -5.76
CA MET A 1 -3.10 20.54 -7.21
C MET A 1 -4.45 20.57 -7.92
N VAL A 2 -4.67 21.51 -8.83
CA VAL A 2 -5.89 21.60 -9.65
C VAL A 2 -5.54 21.22 -11.08
N PHE A 3 -6.29 20.29 -11.67
CA PHE A 3 -6.02 19.85 -13.04
C PHE A 3 -6.54 20.91 -14.03
N LYS A 4 -5.65 21.53 -14.82
CA LYS A 4 -6.03 22.68 -15.66
C LYS A 4 -7.10 22.36 -16.71
N SER A 5 -7.13 21.13 -17.23
CA SER A 5 -8.13 20.69 -18.20
C SER A 5 -9.44 20.24 -17.55
N ASN A 6 -9.49 20.08 -16.22
CA ASN A 6 -10.72 19.86 -15.48
C ASN A 6 -10.60 20.41 -14.05
N THR A 7 -10.99 21.67 -13.87
CA THR A 7 -10.86 22.41 -12.61
C THR A 7 -11.75 21.88 -11.48
N GLN A 8 -12.68 20.97 -11.79
CA GLN A 8 -13.53 20.30 -10.80
C GLN A 8 -12.79 19.14 -10.11
N PHE A 9 -11.66 18.68 -10.66
CA PHE A 9 -10.80 17.69 -10.02
C PHE A 9 -9.71 18.36 -9.19
N ILE A 10 -9.83 18.19 -7.88
CA ILE A 10 -8.93 18.74 -6.88
C ILE A 10 -8.18 17.58 -6.22
N PHE A 11 -6.86 17.61 -6.32
CA PHE A 11 -5.98 16.65 -5.66
C PHE A 11 -5.32 17.30 -4.45
N HIS A 12 -5.45 16.67 -3.30
CA HIS A 12 -4.74 17.03 -2.08
C HIS A 12 -3.60 16.04 -1.91
N ASP A 13 -2.37 16.57 -1.81
CA ASP A 13 -1.18 15.78 -1.51
C ASP A 13 -0.88 15.96 -0.01
N SER A 14 -0.77 14.86 0.72
CA SER A 14 -0.43 14.88 2.15
C SER A 14 1.03 15.23 2.39
N ARG A 15 1.88 15.21 1.35
CA ARG A 15 3.35 15.38 1.40
C ARG A 15 4.09 14.23 2.09
N GLY A 16 3.40 13.14 2.40
CA GLY A 16 3.93 12.00 3.16
C GLY A 16 3.93 12.27 4.67
N PHE A 17 3.85 11.21 5.47
CA PHE A 17 3.97 11.23 6.93
C PHE A 17 5.13 10.34 7.40
N GLU A 18 6.24 10.40 6.64
CA GLU A 18 7.42 9.57 6.88
C GLU A 18 7.98 9.83 8.28
N CYS A 19 8.00 8.76 9.10
CA CYS A 19 8.54 8.72 10.46
C CYS A 19 7.71 9.32 11.60
N GLY A 20 6.38 9.26 11.55
CA GLY A 20 5.56 9.35 12.77
C GLY A 20 5.65 10.71 13.46
N SER A 21 5.87 11.77 12.68
CA SER A 21 5.50 13.12 13.08
C SER A 21 4.04 13.09 13.50
N VAL A 22 3.80 13.19 14.80
CA VAL A 22 2.46 13.25 15.38
C VAL A 22 1.67 14.38 14.71
N ASP A 23 2.35 15.48 14.39
CA ASP A 23 1.79 16.67 13.75
C ASP A 23 1.24 16.37 12.34
N GLU A 24 1.93 15.56 11.53
CA GLU A 24 1.45 15.20 10.18
C GLU A 24 0.26 14.25 10.23
N THR A 25 0.29 13.29 11.17
CA THR A 25 -0.83 12.36 11.37
C THR A 25 -2.08 13.09 11.85
N GLU A 26 -1.90 14.04 12.78
CA GLU A 26 -2.98 14.90 13.27
C GLU A 26 -3.53 15.82 12.17
N MET A 27 -2.66 16.43 11.37
CA MET A 27 -3.08 17.27 10.25
C MET A 27 -3.93 16.50 9.24
N VAL A 28 -3.54 15.26 8.91
CA VAL A 28 -4.34 14.38 8.04
C VAL A 28 -5.67 14.03 8.70
N ARG A 29 -5.68 13.70 9.99
CA ARG A 29 -6.91 13.39 10.74
C ARG A 29 -7.89 14.56 10.73
N GLU A 30 -7.41 15.77 11.03
CA GLU A 30 -8.22 16.98 11.02
C GLU A 30 -8.76 17.29 9.62
N PHE A 31 -7.93 17.13 8.59
CA PHE A 31 -8.35 17.28 7.21
C PHE A 31 -9.47 16.30 6.83
N LEU A 32 -9.28 15.01 7.13
CA LEU A 32 -10.28 13.96 6.86
C LEU A 32 -11.60 14.25 7.58
N LYS A 33 -11.52 14.66 8.85
CA LYS A 33 -12.70 15.01 9.65
C LYS A 33 -13.43 16.22 9.06
N SER A 34 -12.72 17.31 8.79
CA SER A 34 -13.28 18.54 8.22
C SER A 34 -13.99 18.28 6.90
N ARG A 35 -13.35 17.52 6.00
CA ARG A 35 -13.93 17.18 4.69
C ARG A 35 -15.04 16.13 4.79
N GLY A 36 -15.02 15.26 5.79
CA GLY A 36 -16.07 14.27 6.06
C GLY A 36 -17.36 14.88 6.62
N GLU A 37 -17.23 15.99 7.37
CA GLU A 37 -18.35 16.73 7.97
C GLU A 37 -18.91 17.83 7.05
N ALA A 38 -18.24 18.14 5.94
CA ALA A 38 -18.68 19.14 4.99
C ALA A 38 -20.05 18.79 4.39
N ARG A 39 -20.98 19.76 4.40
CA ARG A 39 -22.34 19.60 3.84
C ARG A 39 -22.36 19.78 2.32
N GLU A 40 -21.58 20.74 1.83
CA GLU A 40 -21.47 21.04 0.41
C GLU A 40 -20.58 20.02 -0.30
N LEU A 41 -21.03 19.50 -1.45
CA LEU A 41 -20.32 18.48 -2.22
C LEU A 41 -18.89 18.93 -2.59
N ALA A 42 -18.70 20.19 -2.96
CA ALA A 42 -17.38 20.76 -3.27
C ALA A 42 -16.42 20.75 -2.06
N GLY A 43 -16.98 20.76 -0.85
CA GLY A 43 -16.26 20.68 0.41
C GLY A 43 -15.96 19.25 0.86
N GLN A 44 -16.55 18.24 0.22
CA GLN A 44 -16.39 16.85 0.62
C GLN A 44 -15.14 16.20 0.04
N LEU A 45 -14.65 15.18 0.74
CA LEU A 45 -13.65 14.26 0.22
C LEU A 45 -14.37 13.10 -0.49
N HIS A 46 -14.01 12.84 -1.74
CA HIS A 46 -14.70 11.86 -2.58
C HIS A 46 -14.01 10.49 -2.59
N ALA A 47 -12.68 10.48 -2.41
CA ALA A 47 -11.88 9.28 -2.32
C ALA A 47 -10.53 9.61 -1.67
N VAL A 48 -9.92 8.60 -1.07
CA VAL A 48 -8.53 8.67 -0.57
C VAL A 48 -7.72 7.61 -1.28
N TRP A 49 -6.58 8.00 -1.82
CA TRP A 49 -5.57 7.08 -2.32
C TRP A 49 -4.45 6.97 -1.29
N TYR A 50 -4.35 5.80 -0.67
CA TYR A 50 -3.35 5.55 0.38
C TYR A 50 -2.21 4.72 -0.18
N CYS A 51 -1.04 5.34 -0.34
CA CYS A 51 0.09 4.71 -1.01
C CYS A 51 0.97 3.95 -0.01
N LEU A 52 1.16 2.64 -0.23
CA LEU A 52 2.04 1.80 0.58
C LEU A 52 3.16 1.22 -0.29
N PRO A 53 4.44 1.46 0.03
CA PRO A 53 5.55 0.79 -0.65
C PRO A 53 5.62 -0.69 -0.23
N THR A 54 5.93 -1.55 -1.19
CA THR A 54 6.03 -3.01 -0.97
C THR A 54 7.46 -3.54 -0.98
N ASP A 55 8.45 -2.69 -1.27
CA ASP A 55 9.88 -2.98 -1.24
C ASP A 55 10.51 -2.84 0.16
N THR A 56 9.71 -3.08 1.21
CA THR A 56 10.10 -2.87 2.61
C THR A 56 10.04 -4.17 3.41
N ASP A 57 11.03 -4.37 4.28
CA ASP A 57 11.07 -5.47 5.24
C ASP A 57 10.08 -5.26 6.41
N ARG A 58 9.56 -4.03 6.56
CA ARG A 58 8.59 -3.65 7.59
C ARG A 58 7.24 -3.32 6.94
N PRO A 59 6.38 -4.32 6.71
CA PRO A 59 5.03 -4.09 6.21
C PRO A 59 4.19 -3.40 7.31
N ILE A 60 3.40 -2.39 6.90
CA ILE A 60 2.45 -1.65 7.74
C ILE A 60 3.09 -1.05 9.00
N LEU A 61 3.50 0.21 8.87
CA LEU A 61 4.11 1.01 9.93
C LEU A 61 3.07 1.47 10.97
N ALA A 62 3.56 2.05 12.07
CA ALA A 62 2.71 2.58 13.13
C ALA A 62 1.73 3.65 12.59
N ALA A 63 2.21 4.54 11.73
CA ALA A 63 1.37 5.57 11.10
C ALA A 63 0.23 4.96 10.25
N ASP A 64 0.51 3.88 9.53
CA ASP A 64 -0.53 3.15 8.76
C ASP A 64 -1.59 2.58 9.71
N LYS A 65 -1.16 1.96 10.81
CA LYS A 65 -2.08 1.42 11.82
C LYS A 65 -2.93 2.52 12.44
N THR A 66 -2.35 3.66 12.81
CA THR A 66 -3.08 4.82 13.34
C THR A 66 -4.09 5.33 12.33
N PHE A 67 -3.72 5.44 11.04
CA PHE A 67 -4.64 5.85 9.99
C PHE A 67 -5.87 4.93 9.88
N PHE A 68 -5.63 3.61 9.78
CA PHE A 68 -6.69 2.63 9.56
C PHE A 68 -7.47 2.25 10.82
N ASN A 69 -7.03 2.64 12.02
CA ASN A 69 -7.71 2.28 13.28
C ASN A 69 -8.19 3.47 14.12
N GLU A 70 -7.59 4.66 13.98
CA GLU A 70 -7.81 5.77 14.90
C GLU A 70 -8.31 7.04 14.21
N CYS A 71 -7.83 7.36 12.99
CA CYS A 71 -8.15 8.64 12.35
C CYS A 71 -9.64 8.79 11.97
N GLY A 72 -10.34 7.69 11.69
CA GLY A 72 -11.73 7.70 11.23
C GLY A 72 -11.85 8.26 9.82
N ILE A 73 -12.19 7.42 8.86
CA ILE A 73 -11.99 7.75 7.44
C ILE A 73 -13.15 8.55 6.82
N GLY A 74 -14.05 9.08 7.65
CA GLY A 74 -15.27 9.76 7.20
C GLY A 74 -16.10 8.86 6.28
N LYS A 75 -16.74 9.45 5.27
CA LYS A 75 -17.55 8.74 4.26
C LYS A 75 -16.76 8.39 2.99
N ALA A 76 -15.54 8.91 2.85
CA ALA A 76 -14.76 8.74 1.63
C ALA A 76 -14.16 7.33 1.58
N PRO A 77 -14.32 6.59 0.47
CA PRO A 77 -13.64 5.30 0.32
C PRO A 77 -12.12 5.48 0.28
N VAL A 78 -11.40 4.63 1.02
CA VAL A 78 -9.94 4.51 0.87
C VAL A 78 -9.62 3.39 -0.09
N ILE A 79 -8.81 3.71 -1.09
CA ILE A 79 -8.24 2.76 -2.02
C ILE A 79 -6.74 2.69 -1.69
N VAL A 80 -6.27 1.53 -1.28
CA VAL A 80 -4.84 1.31 -1.01
C VAL A 80 -4.15 1.04 -2.34
N ILE A 81 -3.10 1.80 -2.60
CA ILE A 81 -2.25 1.67 -3.78
C ILE A 81 -0.89 1.15 -3.33
N PHE A 82 -0.61 -0.10 -3.69
CA PHE A 82 0.68 -0.71 -3.47
C PHE A 82 1.66 -0.24 -4.54
N THR A 83 2.65 0.52 -4.11
CA THR A 83 3.73 1.01 -4.96
C THR A 83 4.91 0.05 -4.90
N LYS A 84 5.77 0.12 -5.94
CA LYS A 84 7.02 -0.64 -6.04
C LYS A 84 6.85 -2.17 -5.93
N PHE A 85 5.78 -2.70 -6.53
CA PHE A 85 5.49 -4.13 -6.51
C PHE A 85 6.58 -4.97 -7.22
N ASP A 86 7.27 -4.37 -8.20
CA ASP A 86 8.48 -4.92 -8.83
C ASP A 86 9.62 -5.18 -7.82
N GLY A 87 9.72 -4.37 -6.77
CA GLY A 87 10.62 -4.60 -5.64
C GLY A 87 10.25 -5.88 -4.88
N LEU A 88 8.96 -6.08 -4.57
CA LEU A 88 8.48 -7.29 -3.89
C LEU A 88 8.68 -8.56 -4.75
N ILE A 89 8.52 -8.46 -6.08
CA ILE A 89 8.86 -9.54 -7.02
C ILE A 89 10.36 -9.84 -6.95
N THR A 90 11.22 -8.82 -6.92
CA THR A 90 12.68 -8.97 -6.86
C THR A 90 13.11 -9.67 -5.57
N THR A 91 12.57 -9.25 -4.42
CA THR A 91 12.84 -9.91 -3.13
C THR A 91 12.36 -11.36 -3.13
N SER A 92 11.16 -11.61 -3.67
CA SER A 92 10.60 -12.97 -3.78
C SER A 92 11.45 -13.87 -4.69
N PHE A 93 12.00 -13.32 -5.77
CA PHE A 93 12.95 -14.03 -6.63
C PHE A 93 14.22 -14.42 -5.86
N GLY A 94 14.80 -13.48 -5.11
CA GLY A 94 16.01 -13.75 -4.31
C GLY A 94 15.80 -14.91 -3.34
N GLU A 95 14.71 -14.88 -2.57
CA GLU A 95 14.36 -15.95 -1.63
C GLU A 95 14.16 -17.30 -2.31
N LEU A 96 13.41 -17.35 -3.42
CA LEU A 96 13.17 -18.59 -4.16
C LEU A 96 14.46 -19.13 -4.78
N PHE A 97 15.34 -18.24 -5.24
CA PHE A 97 16.63 -18.61 -5.79
C PHE A 97 17.54 -19.22 -4.73
N ASP A 98 17.59 -18.62 -3.53
CA ASP A 98 18.37 -19.14 -2.42
C ASP A 98 17.81 -20.46 -1.89
N GLN A 99 16.48 -20.60 -1.81
CA GLN A 99 15.81 -21.86 -1.48
C GLN A 99 16.15 -22.95 -2.50
N GLY A 100 16.11 -22.65 -3.79
CA GLY A 100 16.48 -23.59 -4.85
C GLY A 100 17.96 -23.98 -4.83
N ARG A 101 18.86 -23.07 -4.45
CA ARG A 101 20.29 -23.39 -4.31
C ARG A 101 20.61 -24.27 -3.10
N ASN A 102 19.83 -24.10 -2.05
CA ASN A 102 20.02 -24.79 -0.77
C ASN A 102 19.15 -26.05 -0.63
N SER A 103 18.34 -26.38 -1.64
CA SER A 103 17.45 -27.54 -1.62
C SER A 103 18.21 -28.87 -1.70
N GLN A 104 17.56 -29.93 -1.20
CA GLN A 104 18.03 -31.31 -1.30
C GLN A 104 16.98 -32.16 -2.01
N PRO A 105 17.33 -32.84 -3.12
CA PRO A 105 18.63 -32.84 -3.78
C PRO A 105 18.96 -31.48 -4.43
N LYS A 106 20.26 -31.15 -4.52
CA LYS A 106 20.73 -29.91 -5.14
C LYS A 106 20.33 -29.87 -6.61
N ILE A 107 19.65 -28.81 -7.02
CA ILE A 107 19.38 -28.51 -8.44
C ILE A 107 20.48 -27.62 -9.01
N SER A 108 20.58 -27.55 -10.35
CA SER A 108 21.54 -26.67 -10.98
C SER A 108 21.21 -25.19 -10.73
N ILE A 109 22.22 -24.32 -10.73
CA ILE A 109 22.01 -22.86 -10.60
C ILE A 109 21.08 -22.34 -11.70
N LYS A 110 21.15 -22.89 -12.91
CA LYS A 110 20.26 -22.54 -14.02
C LYS A 110 18.81 -22.88 -13.71
N ASP A 111 18.56 -24.08 -13.17
CA ASP A 111 17.21 -24.53 -12.84
C ASP A 111 16.64 -23.75 -11.66
N ALA A 112 17.44 -23.52 -10.61
CA ALA A 112 17.04 -22.67 -9.48
C ALA A 112 16.62 -21.28 -9.95
N ARG A 113 17.42 -20.66 -10.83
CA ARG A 113 17.12 -19.34 -11.39
C ARG A 113 15.86 -19.35 -12.26
N LYS A 114 15.70 -20.36 -13.12
CA LYS A 114 14.52 -20.48 -14.00
C LYS A 114 13.26 -20.65 -13.16
N ASN A 115 13.28 -21.53 -12.17
CA ASN A 115 12.16 -21.79 -11.28
C ASN A 115 11.80 -20.55 -10.45
N ALA A 116 12.79 -19.89 -9.85
CA ALA A 116 12.58 -18.65 -9.09
C ALA A 116 11.94 -17.56 -9.96
N LYS A 117 12.43 -17.38 -11.20
CA LYS A 117 11.87 -16.37 -12.12
C LYS A 117 10.40 -16.62 -12.45
N VAL A 118 10.00 -17.88 -12.62
CA VAL A 118 8.61 -18.25 -12.92
C VAL A 118 7.71 -18.07 -11.69
N GLN A 119 8.21 -18.38 -10.49
CA GLN A 119 7.41 -18.38 -9.27
C GLN A 119 7.37 -17.02 -8.55
N ALA A 120 8.32 -16.13 -8.80
CA ALA A 120 8.46 -14.86 -8.09
C ALA A 120 7.20 -13.97 -8.12
N PRO A 121 6.50 -13.78 -9.27
CA PRO A 121 5.28 -12.98 -9.29
C PRO A 121 4.17 -13.57 -8.41
N ALA A 122 3.92 -14.87 -8.49
CA ALA A 122 2.92 -15.55 -7.66
C ALA A 122 3.29 -15.49 -6.16
N ARG A 123 4.58 -15.63 -5.84
CA ARG A 123 5.08 -15.49 -4.47
C ARG A 123 4.90 -14.07 -3.94
N ALA A 124 5.11 -13.06 -4.78
CA ALA A 124 4.88 -11.66 -4.44
C ALA A 124 3.40 -11.37 -4.17
N GLU A 125 2.47 -11.92 -4.96
CA GLU A 125 1.02 -11.81 -4.70
C GLU A 125 0.61 -12.42 -3.37
N ILE A 126 1.12 -13.62 -3.05
CA ILE A 126 0.87 -14.28 -1.76
C ILE A 126 1.35 -13.39 -0.61
N LYS A 127 2.58 -12.87 -0.70
CA LYS A 127 3.13 -11.95 0.31
C LYS A 127 2.33 -10.67 0.41
N LEU A 128 1.90 -10.10 -0.72
CA LEU A 128 1.06 -8.89 -0.72
C LEU A 128 -0.26 -9.15 0.01
N GLY A 129 -0.87 -10.31 -0.23
CA GLY A 129 -2.05 -10.79 0.49
C GLY A 129 -1.81 -10.85 2.00
N SER A 130 -0.86 -11.66 2.43
CA SER A 130 -0.65 -11.96 3.85
C SER A 130 -0.04 -10.81 4.65
N LEU A 131 0.88 -10.05 4.06
CA LEU A 131 1.62 -8.99 4.77
C LEU A 131 0.90 -7.64 4.74
N PHE A 132 0.07 -7.39 3.72
CA PHE A 132 -0.57 -6.08 3.54
C PHE A 132 -2.10 -6.16 3.52
N LYS A 133 -2.69 -6.93 2.58
CA LYS A 133 -4.15 -6.92 2.38
C LYS A 133 -4.89 -7.45 3.61
N GLU A 134 -4.49 -8.61 4.13
CA GLU A 134 -5.16 -9.24 5.28
C GLU A 134 -5.14 -8.36 6.54
N PRO A 135 -3.99 -7.80 7.00
CA PRO A 135 -4.00 -6.92 8.17
C PRO A 135 -4.83 -5.64 7.96
N LEU A 136 -4.83 -5.06 6.75
CA LEU A 136 -5.59 -3.85 6.45
C LEU A 136 -7.10 -4.13 6.40
N GLN A 137 -7.51 -5.29 5.88
CA GLN A 137 -8.91 -5.72 5.89
C GLN A 137 -9.44 -5.96 7.31
N ASN A 138 -8.57 -6.37 8.24
CA ASN A 138 -8.91 -6.58 9.64
C ASN A 138 -8.82 -5.32 10.51
N SER A 139 -8.51 -4.16 9.92
CA SER A 139 -8.49 -2.90 10.65
C SER A 139 -9.91 -2.40 10.98
N LYS A 140 -10.01 -1.47 11.93
CA LYS A 140 -11.30 -0.87 12.32
C LYS A 140 -11.99 -0.16 11.15
N TYR A 141 -11.21 0.41 10.24
CA TYR A 141 -11.70 1.11 9.06
C TYR A 141 -11.04 0.53 7.80
N PRO A 142 -11.54 -0.59 7.27
CA PRO A 142 -10.88 -1.29 6.16
C PRO A 142 -10.92 -0.49 4.85
N PRO A 143 -9.92 -0.66 3.97
CA PRO A 143 -9.96 -0.11 2.62
C PRO A 143 -11.16 -0.63 1.82
N ALA A 144 -11.72 0.23 0.97
CA ALA A 144 -12.75 -0.13 0.01
C ALA A 144 -12.20 -0.94 -1.17
N GLY A 145 -10.90 -0.87 -1.43
CA GLY A 145 -10.24 -1.60 -2.50
C GLY A 145 -8.72 -1.55 -2.44
N PHE A 146 -8.10 -2.46 -3.20
CA PHE A 146 -6.66 -2.60 -3.31
C PHE A 146 -6.23 -2.60 -4.78
N VAL A 147 -5.19 -1.85 -5.09
CA VAL A 147 -4.55 -1.81 -6.41
C VAL A 147 -3.04 -1.88 -6.21
N HIS A 148 -2.31 -2.57 -7.08
CA HIS A 148 -0.85 -2.47 -7.12
C HIS A 148 -0.39 -1.88 -8.45
N LEU A 149 0.68 -1.10 -8.41
CA LEU A 149 1.31 -0.53 -9.60
C LEU A 149 2.37 -1.51 -10.10
N GLY A 150 2.17 -2.05 -11.29
CA GLY A 150 3.03 -3.02 -11.95
C GLY A 150 2.39 -3.48 -13.26
N ARG A 151 3.19 -3.93 -14.22
CA ARG A 151 2.68 -4.51 -15.48
C ARG A 151 2.21 -5.94 -15.29
#